data_AF-A0A0C2D844-F1
#
_entry.id   AF-A0A0C2D844-F1
#
_cell.length_a   1.000
_cell.length_b   1.000
_cell.length_c   1.000
_cell.angle_alpha   90.00
_cell.angle_beta   90.00
_cell.angle_gamma   90.00
#
_symmetry.space_group_name_H-M   'P 1'
#
loop_
_entity.id
_entity.type
_entity.pdbx_description
1 polymer ?
#
loop_
_entity_poly.entity_id
_entity_poly.type
_entity_poly.pdbx_seq_one_letter_code
_entity_poly.pdbx_strand_id
1 'polypeptide(L)'
;MVLLLATGCAQPVINCTSAHGYFAVEYVLTQGDPASSCGQLEGDVLGMQTYPQPGGKNGTPDYRNAIVAIRPESLGAMIKYATDRGAIDGDDVSPNANALGKFGQGFPTDDDFCLVDRVQRASVSLPEIEAVPDDPNTPDEDESQPAQPAAEIAYQWSRARFVVSADAQGTQFEADLEYTRDGCTASYHAVGLYPAVSCESDAECDDDKNGINPDFAVRCNTELGLCVLDGPLPAYE
;
A
#
# COMPACT_ATOMS: atom_id res chain seq x y z
N MET A 1 -38.28 42.03 1.46
CA MET A 1 -37.19 41.30 2.14
C MET A 1 -37.45 39.81 1.93
N VAL A 2 -36.82 39.24 0.90
CA VAL A 2 -36.96 37.81 0.56
C VAL A 2 -35.92 37.07 1.37
N LEU A 3 -36.36 36.24 2.32
CA LEU A 3 -35.51 35.32 3.06
C LEU A 3 -35.24 34.13 2.13
N LEU A 4 -34.10 34.11 1.46
CA LEU A 4 -33.57 32.92 0.80
C LEU A 4 -33.05 31.99 1.89
N LEU A 5 -33.88 31.05 2.31
CA LEU A 5 -33.44 29.88 3.07
C LEU A 5 -32.58 29.03 2.13
N ALA A 6 -31.27 29.26 2.15
CA ALA A 6 -30.32 28.32 1.58
C ALA A 6 -30.39 27.04 2.39
N THR A 7 -31.25 26.11 1.98
CA THR A 7 -31.09 24.68 2.31
C THR A 7 -29.87 24.18 1.54
N GLY A 8 -28.68 24.60 1.97
CA GLY A 8 -27.43 24.04 1.48
C GLY A 8 -27.43 22.56 1.83
N CYS A 9 -27.42 21.70 0.81
CA CYS A 9 -27.26 20.27 0.99
C CYS A 9 -25.96 20.03 1.77
N ALA A 10 -26.06 19.58 3.02
CA ALA A 10 -24.91 18.97 3.68
C ALA A 10 -24.53 17.75 2.84
N GLN A 11 -23.36 17.79 2.20
CA GLN A 11 -22.87 16.68 1.42
C GLN A 11 -22.83 15.44 2.32
N PRO A 12 -23.38 14.30 1.88
CA PRO A 12 -23.30 13.08 2.67
C PRO A 12 -21.85 12.75 2.98
N VAL A 13 -21.54 12.53 4.26
CA VAL A 13 -20.20 12.14 4.70
C VAL A 13 -19.85 10.80 4.06
N ILE A 14 -18.68 10.73 3.44
CA ILE A 14 -18.16 9.53 2.79
C ILE A 14 -17.79 8.52 3.89
N ASN A 15 -18.15 7.25 3.71
CA ASN A 15 -17.72 6.24 4.68
C ASN A 15 -16.20 6.06 4.60
N CYS A 16 -15.59 5.63 5.69
CA CYS A 16 -14.17 5.30 5.67
C CYS A 16 -13.84 4.27 4.60
N THR A 17 -12.82 4.59 3.80
CA THR A 17 -12.39 3.78 2.67
C THR A 17 -10.94 4.11 2.32
N SER A 18 -10.29 3.18 1.64
CA SER A 18 -9.13 3.43 0.78
C SER A 18 -9.61 3.58 -0.67
N ALA A 19 -8.84 4.26 -1.51
CA ALA A 19 -8.93 4.04 -2.94
C ALA A 19 -8.63 2.56 -3.26
N HIS A 20 -9.18 2.06 -4.36
CA HIS A 20 -8.93 0.69 -4.81
C HIS A 20 -7.86 0.68 -5.89
N GLY A 21 -6.77 -0.02 -5.62
CA GLY A 21 -5.67 -0.21 -6.57
C GLY A 21 -4.32 -0.06 -5.89
N TYR A 22 -3.36 0.47 -6.64
CA TYR A 22 -1.96 0.54 -6.22
C TYR A 22 -1.60 1.93 -5.71
N PHE A 23 -0.88 1.97 -4.60
CA PHE A 23 -0.32 3.18 -4.01
C PHE A 23 1.18 3.16 -4.17
N ALA A 24 1.77 4.26 -4.62
CA ALA A 24 3.21 4.48 -4.49
C ALA A 24 3.49 4.91 -3.05
N VAL A 25 4.32 4.17 -2.33
CA VAL A 25 4.57 4.42 -0.90
C VAL A 25 6.05 4.60 -0.65
N GLU A 26 6.41 5.74 -0.06
CA GLU A 26 7.75 6.05 0.40
C GLU A 26 7.91 5.66 1.86
N TYR A 27 9.06 5.11 2.21
CA TYR A 27 9.39 4.69 3.57
C TYR A 27 10.54 5.53 4.13
N VAL A 28 10.28 6.21 5.25
CA VAL A 28 11.29 6.95 5.99
C VAL A 28 11.71 6.14 7.19
N LEU A 29 12.97 5.69 7.23
CA LEU A 29 13.52 4.91 8.33
C LEU A 29 13.46 5.73 9.63
N THR A 30 12.75 5.22 10.65
CA THR A 30 12.66 5.84 11.98
C THR A 30 13.51 5.12 13.03
N GLN A 31 13.73 3.81 12.86
CA GLN A 31 14.57 3.01 13.75
C GLN A 31 15.14 1.78 13.02
N GLY A 32 16.39 1.41 13.30
CA GLY A 32 17.05 0.25 12.70
C GLY A 32 18.47 0.58 12.25
N ASP A 33 19.20 -0.44 11.77
CA ASP A 33 20.51 -0.23 11.13
C ASP A 33 20.31 0.10 9.64
N PRO A 34 20.64 1.33 9.19
CA PRO A 34 20.47 1.73 7.78
C PRO A 34 21.36 0.95 6.80
N ALA A 35 22.37 0.22 7.29
CA ALA A 35 23.19 -0.66 6.46
C ALA A 35 22.65 -2.10 6.37
N SER A 36 21.59 -2.43 7.14
CA SER A 36 20.98 -3.76 7.12
C SER A 36 19.95 -3.90 6.01
N SER A 37 19.68 -5.13 5.57
CA SER A 37 18.61 -5.42 4.59
C SER A 37 17.23 -4.93 5.03
N CYS A 38 16.98 -4.86 6.34
CA CYS A 38 15.74 -4.31 6.87
C CYS A 38 15.70 -2.79 6.87
N GLY A 39 16.85 -2.10 6.95
CA GLY A 39 16.97 -0.64 7.06
C GLY A 39 17.13 0.09 5.72
N GLN A 40 17.09 -0.64 4.62
CA GLN A 40 17.30 -0.14 3.25
C GLN A 40 16.00 -0.14 2.41
N LEU A 41 14.82 -0.29 3.02
CA LEU A 41 13.58 -0.15 2.28
C LEU A 41 13.32 1.34 2.03
N GLU A 42 13.38 1.75 0.77
CA GLU A 42 13.08 3.12 0.34
C GLU A 42 11.58 3.33 0.11
N GLY A 43 10.85 2.25 -0.22
CA GLY A 43 9.43 2.30 -0.56
C GLY A 43 8.92 0.96 -1.10
N ASP A 44 7.65 0.93 -1.47
CA ASP A 44 7.01 -0.17 -2.20
C ASP A 44 5.77 0.34 -2.94
N VAL A 45 5.27 -0.46 -3.86
CA VAL A 45 3.90 -0.32 -4.34
C VAL A 45 2.99 -1.16 -3.44
N LEU A 46 1.95 -0.54 -2.88
CA LEU A 46 0.97 -1.22 -2.03
C LEU A 46 -0.36 -1.39 -2.75
N GLY A 47 -0.80 -2.63 -2.95
CA GLY A 47 -2.16 -2.94 -3.34
C GLY A 47 -3.11 -2.75 -2.17
N MET A 48 -4.05 -1.81 -2.29
CA MET A 48 -5.04 -1.52 -1.25
C MET A 48 -6.46 -1.72 -1.74
N GLN A 49 -7.29 -2.28 -0.86
CA GLN A 49 -8.70 -2.49 -1.14
C GLN A 49 -9.53 -2.47 0.15
N THR A 50 -10.67 -1.80 0.10
CA THR A 50 -11.66 -1.80 1.17
C THR A 50 -12.74 -2.85 0.92
N TYR A 51 -13.04 -3.66 1.93
CA TYR A 51 -14.06 -4.71 1.92
C TYR A 51 -15.16 -4.39 2.95
N PRO A 52 -16.40 -4.10 2.50
CA PRO A 52 -17.51 -3.93 3.41
C PRO A 52 -17.85 -5.26 4.09
N GLN A 53 -18.30 -5.19 5.34
CA GLN A 53 -18.60 -6.40 6.12
C GLN A 53 -20.05 -6.87 5.87
N PRO A 54 -20.38 -8.15 6.11
CA PRO A 54 -21.77 -8.58 6.13
C PRO A 54 -22.53 -7.97 7.32
N GLY A 55 -23.87 -7.96 7.25
CA GLY A 55 -24.73 -7.60 8.39
C GLY A 55 -25.24 -6.16 8.43
N GLY A 56 -25.19 -5.44 7.31
CA GLY A 56 -25.81 -4.12 7.19
C GLY A 56 -27.34 -4.16 7.24
N LYS A 57 -27.95 -2.97 7.35
CA LYS A 57 -29.41 -2.82 7.46
C LYS A 57 -30.09 -3.38 6.21
N ASN A 58 -31.25 -4.02 6.38
CA ASN A 58 -32.05 -4.58 5.28
C ASN A 58 -31.28 -5.57 4.37
N GLY A 59 -30.26 -6.25 4.91
CA GLY A 59 -29.45 -7.20 4.15
C GLY A 59 -28.39 -6.55 3.24
N THR A 60 -28.13 -5.25 3.37
CA THR A 60 -27.03 -4.59 2.66
C THR A 60 -25.68 -4.93 3.32
N PRO A 61 -24.55 -4.66 2.64
CA PRO A 61 -23.25 -4.62 3.30
C PRO A 61 -23.22 -3.56 4.42
N ASP A 62 -22.43 -3.82 5.45
CA ASP A 62 -22.08 -2.89 6.51
C ASP A 62 -20.83 -2.09 6.09
N TYR A 63 -21.10 -0.91 5.53
CA TYR A 63 -20.07 0.03 5.09
C TYR A 63 -19.38 0.76 6.26
N ARG A 64 -19.93 0.71 7.48
CA ARG A 64 -19.36 1.42 8.64
C ARG A 64 -18.31 0.60 9.38
N ASN A 65 -18.30 -0.71 9.16
CA ASN A 65 -17.36 -1.63 9.79
C ASN A 65 -16.39 -2.24 8.78
N ALA A 66 -16.15 -1.56 7.65
CA ALA A 66 -15.30 -2.05 6.58
C ALA A 66 -13.86 -2.38 7.04
N ILE A 67 -13.24 -3.31 6.32
CA ILE A 67 -11.86 -3.73 6.51
C ILE A 67 -11.05 -3.24 5.32
N VAL A 68 -9.84 -2.75 5.55
CA VAL A 68 -8.85 -2.50 4.49
C VAL A 68 -7.84 -3.63 4.46
N ALA A 69 -7.47 -4.07 3.26
CA ALA A 69 -6.30 -4.91 3.03
C ALA A 69 -5.17 -4.04 2.49
N ILE A 70 -3.96 -4.24 3.03
CA ILE A 70 -2.71 -3.66 2.55
C ILE A 70 -1.82 -4.80 2.09
N ARG A 71 -1.35 -4.74 0.84
CA ARG A 71 -0.60 -5.81 0.18
C ARG A 71 0.67 -5.27 -0.46
N PRO A 72 1.85 -5.53 0.12
CA PRO A 72 3.13 -5.15 -0.49
C PRO A 72 3.35 -5.90 -1.82
N GLU A 73 3.59 -5.18 -2.91
CA GLU A 73 3.84 -5.76 -4.23
C GLU A 73 5.17 -6.53 -4.24
N SER A 74 6.21 -6.00 -3.58
CA SER A 74 7.49 -6.69 -3.41
C SER A 74 7.33 -8.10 -2.82
N LEU A 75 6.43 -8.25 -1.83
CA LEU A 75 6.13 -9.54 -1.21
C LEU A 75 5.35 -10.46 -2.16
N GLY A 76 4.38 -9.90 -2.87
CA GLY A 76 3.62 -10.61 -3.91
C GLY A 76 4.52 -11.15 -5.02
N ALA A 77 5.52 -10.39 -5.45
CA ALA A 77 6.49 -10.79 -6.46
C ALA A 77 7.34 -11.98 -6.00
N MET A 78 7.80 -11.99 -4.74
CA MET A 78 8.56 -13.12 -4.18
C MET A 78 7.73 -14.40 -4.06
N ILE A 79 6.47 -14.27 -3.64
CA ILE A 79 5.54 -15.42 -3.58
C ILE A 79 5.28 -15.94 -4.99
N LYS A 80 4.99 -15.06 -5.94
CA LYS A 80 4.77 -15.43 -7.34
C LYS A 80 5.99 -16.17 -7.91
N TYR A 81 7.19 -15.65 -7.69
CA TYR A 81 8.42 -16.32 -8.11
C TYR A 81 8.52 -17.72 -7.51
N ALA A 82 8.33 -17.87 -6.18
CA ALA A 82 8.38 -19.17 -5.53
C ALA A 82 7.31 -20.17 -6.03
N THR A 83 6.10 -19.69 -6.32
CA THR A 83 5.02 -20.50 -6.91
C THR A 83 5.34 -20.92 -8.34
N ASP A 84 5.81 -20.01 -9.19
CA ASP A 84 6.18 -20.32 -10.58
C ASP A 84 7.33 -21.34 -10.65
N ARG A 85 8.19 -21.35 -9.62
CA ARG A 85 9.29 -22.31 -9.42
C ARG A 85 8.83 -23.65 -8.83
N GLY A 86 7.54 -23.79 -8.48
CA GLY A 86 6.98 -24.98 -7.84
C GLY A 86 7.50 -25.22 -6.41
N ALA A 87 8.09 -24.21 -5.77
CA ALA A 87 8.68 -24.33 -4.44
C ALA A 87 7.63 -24.23 -3.32
N ILE A 88 6.48 -23.59 -3.61
CA ILE A 88 5.35 -23.43 -2.70
C ILE A 88 4.03 -23.57 -3.46
N ASP A 89 2.95 -23.83 -2.73
CA ASP A 89 1.59 -23.58 -3.21
C ASP A 89 1.23 -22.10 -2.96
N GLY A 90 1.01 -21.34 -4.02
CA GLY A 90 0.70 -19.92 -3.93
C GLY A 90 -0.63 -19.64 -3.23
N ASP A 91 -1.61 -20.55 -3.34
CA ASP A 91 -2.93 -20.38 -2.71
C ASP A 91 -2.86 -20.56 -1.19
N ASP A 92 -1.89 -21.35 -0.69
CA ASP A 92 -1.66 -21.55 0.74
C ASP A 92 -0.91 -20.38 1.38
N VAL A 93 -0.01 -19.73 0.64
CA VAL A 93 0.88 -18.68 1.17
C VAL A 93 0.31 -17.27 0.97
N SER A 94 -0.27 -16.98 -0.20
CA SER A 94 -0.77 -15.65 -0.57
C SER A 94 -1.74 -15.03 0.43
N PRO A 95 -2.65 -15.77 1.09
CA PRO A 95 -3.52 -15.22 2.13
C PRO A 95 -2.74 -14.56 3.28
N ASN A 96 -1.58 -15.09 3.66
CA ASN A 96 -0.76 -14.60 4.77
C ASN A 96 0.05 -13.35 4.42
N ALA A 97 0.11 -12.97 3.14
CA ALA A 97 0.76 -11.76 2.66
C ALA A 97 -0.14 -10.51 2.80
N ASN A 98 -1.41 -10.68 3.17
CA ASN A 98 -2.36 -9.58 3.32
C ASN A 98 -2.38 -9.05 4.75
N ALA A 99 -2.10 -7.77 4.93
CA ALA A 99 -2.28 -7.11 6.20
C ALA A 99 -3.71 -6.55 6.28
N LEU A 100 -4.55 -7.12 7.16
CA LEU A 100 -5.97 -6.76 7.27
C LEU A 100 -6.21 -5.87 8.49
N GLY A 101 -6.80 -4.70 8.28
CA GLY A 101 -7.10 -3.74 9.34
C GLY A 101 -8.55 -3.28 9.30
N LYS A 102 -9.19 -3.15 10.46
CA LYS A 102 -10.56 -2.63 10.54
C LYS A 102 -10.53 -1.11 10.72
N PHE A 103 -11.33 -0.37 9.96
CA PHE A 103 -11.56 1.04 10.25
C PHE A 103 -12.18 1.20 11.65
N GLY A 104 -11.58 2.05 12.47
CA GLY A 104 -12.02 2.27 13.85
C GLY A 104 -13.40 2.93 13.92
N GLN A 105 -13.76 3.70 12.89
CA GLN A 105 -15.03 4.41 12.75
C GLN A 105 -15.60 4.22 11.34
N GLY A 106 -16.91 4.43 11.19
CA GLY A 106 -17.56 4.33 9.87
C GLY A 106 -17.38 5.57 9.00
N PHE A 107 -16.95 6.69 9.58
CA PHE A 107 -16.79 7.98 8.93
C PHE A 107 -15.47 8.63 9.35
N PRO A 108 -14.93 9.56 8.54
CA PRO A 108 -13.73 10.33 8.86
C PRO A 108 -13.92 11.15 10.15
N THR A 109 -12.80 11.49 10.78
CA THR A 109 -12.75 12.48 11.87
C THR A 109 -13.01 13.89 11.34
N ASP A 110 -13.08 14.88 12.24
CA ASP A 110 -13.20 16.30 11.86
C ASP A 110 -11.98 16.81 11.06
N ASP A 111 -10.85 16.08 11.10
CA ASP A 111 -9.64 16.35 10.32
C ASP A 111 -9.58 15.49 9.03
N ASP A 112 -10.72 14.98 8.56
CA ASP A 112 -10.86 14.15 7.36
C ASP A 112 -10.08 12.82 7.37
N PHE A 113 -9.70 12.29 8.54
CA PHE A 113 -8.95 11.04 8.64
C PHE A 113 -9.82 9.83 9.00
N CYS A 114 -9.58 8.74 8.28
CA CYS A 114 -10.07 7.41 8.63
C CYS A 114 -8.94 6.57 9.23
N LEU A 115 -9.13 6.18 10.50
CA LEU A 115 -8.09 5.52 11.30
C LEU A 115 -8.25 4.00 11.30
N VAL A 116 -7.12 3.31 11.25
CA VAL A 116 -6.99 1.85 11.39
C VAL A 116 -5.92 1.58 12.45
N ASP A 117 -6.36 1.44 13.70
CA ASP A 117 -5.46 1.37 14.86
C ASP A 117 -4.57 0.12 14.86
N ARG A 118 -5.13 -1.02 14.44
CA ARG A 118 -4.44 -2.31 14.39
C ARG A 118 -4.69 -2.99 13.06
N VAL A 119 -3.60 -3.34 12.40
CA VAL A 119 -3.58 -4.17 11.20
C VAL A 119 -2.98 -5.51 11.59
N GLN A 120 -3.58 -6.60 11.11
CA GLN A 120 -3.00 -7.93 11.27
C GLN A 120 -1.64 -8.00 10.57
N ARG A 121 -0.69 -8.70 11.19
CA ARG A 121 0.64 -8.92 10.63
C ARG A 121 0.50 -9.71 9.31
N ALA A 122 1.07 -9.18 8.23
CA ALA A 122 1.36 -9.99 7.06
C ALA A 122 2.70 -10.68 7.28
N SER A 123 2.79 -11.98 7.06
CA SER A 123 4.01 -12.76 7.27
C SER A 123 4.07 -13.94 6.33
N VAL A 124 5.22 -14.14 5.71
CA VAL A 124 5.47 -15.29 4.83
C VAL A 124 6.84 -15.88 5.11
N SER A 125 6.90 -17.20 4.96
CA SER A 125 8.11 -18.01 4.99
C SER A 125 8.30 -18.59 3.59
N LEU A 126 9.40 -18.26 2.94
CA LEU A 126 9.74 -18.73 1.61
C LEU A 126 10.96 -19.63 1.68
N PRO A 127 10.94 -20.82 1.03
CA PRO A 127 12.10 -21.69 0.98
C PRO A 127 13.21 -21.11 0.11
N GLU A 128 14.41 -21.65 0.26
CA GLU A 128 15.50 -21.42 -0.68
C GLU A 128 15.14 -22.04 -2.04
N ILE A 129 15.45 -21.32 -3.12
CA ILE A 129 15.26 -21.72 -4.50
C ILE A 129 16.61 -21.63 -5.19
N GLU A 130 17.09 -22.77 -5.68
CA GLU A 130 18.33 -22.85 -6.43
C GLU A 130 18.20 -22.17 -7.80
N ALA A 131 19.32 -21.63 -8.28
CA ALA A 131 19.43 -21.11 -9.64
C ALA A 131 19.23 -22.23 -10.66
N VAL A 132 18.60 -21.91 -11.79
CA VAL A 132 18.62 -22.77 -12.98
C VAL A 132 19.69 -22.23 -13.90
N PRO A 133 20.73 -23.03 -14.22
CA PRO A 133 21.66 -22.65 -15.26
C PRO A 133 20.97 -22.73 -16.62
N ASP A 134 21.46 -21.91 -17.55
CA ASP A 134 21.04 -21.93 -18.95
C ASP A 134 21.22 -23.32 -19.58
N ASP A 135 20.29 -23.75 -20.45
CA ASP A 135 20.40 -25.06 -21.09
C ASP A 135 21.40 -24.98 -22.26
N PRO A 136 22.52 -25.72 -22.20
CA PRO A 136 23.53 -25.67 -23.26
C PRO A 136 23.02 -26.17 -24.63
N ASN A 137 21.84 -26.80 -24.69
CA ASN A 137 21.22 -27.27 -25.93
C ASN A 137 20.32 -26.22 -26.62
N THR A 138 20.02 -25.11 -25.95
CA THR A 138 19.19 -24.00 -26.45
C THR A 138 19.93 -22.65 -26.38
N PRO A 139 21.15 -22.54 -26.95
CA PRO A 139 22.03 -21.39 -26.74
C PRO A 139 21.51 -20.04 -27.28
N ASP A 140 20.39 -20.03 -28.00
CA ASP A 140 19.75 -18.84 -28.55
C ASP A 140 18.62 -18.30 -27.62
N GLU A 141 18.26 -19.04 -26.58
CA GLU A 141 17.24 -18.69 -25.57
C GLU A 141 17.91 -18.70 -24.20
N ASP A 142 17.85 -17.60 -23.44
CA ASP A 142 18.36 -17.58 -22.06
C ASP A 142 17.26 -18.09 -21.13
N GLU A 143 17.37 -19.34 -20.69
CA GLU A 143 16.43 -19.95 -19.74
C GLU A 143 16.96 -19.93 -18.30
N SER A 144 18.06 -19.23 -18.05
CA SER A 144 18.62 -19.13 -16.72
C SER A 144 17.66 -18.41 -15.77
N GLN A 145 17.59 -18.90 -14.54
CA GLN A 145 16.77 -18.30 -13.48
C GLN A 145 17.63 -18.09 -12.24
N PRO A 146 17.56 -16.92 -11.60
CA PRO A 146 18.40 -16.60 -10.46
C PRO A 146 18.03 -17.44 -9.23
N ALA A 147 19.00 -17.66 -8.34
CA ALA A 147 18.69 -18.21 -7.02
C ALA A 147 17.90 -17.21 -6.18
N GLN A 148 17.05 -17.70 -5.28
CA GLN A 148 16.42 -16.92 -4.22
C GLN A 148 16.74 -17.55 -2.86
N PRO A 149 17.34 -16.83 -1.92
CA PRO A 149 17.59 -17.37 -0.59
C PRO A 149 16.27 -17.62 0.15
N ALA A 150 16.30 -18.54 1.13
CA ALA A 150 15.19 -18.67 2.07
C ALA A 150 14.95 -17.32 2.76
N ALA A 151 13.67 -16.98 2.96
CA ALA A 151 13.29 -15.68 3.51
C ALA A 151 12.14 -15.79 4.51
N GLU A 152 12.29 -15.15 5.66
CA GLU A 152 11.24 -14.95 6.65
C GLU A 152 10.90 -13.46 6.70
N ILE A 153 9.77 -13.07 6.13
CA ILE A 153 9.41 -11.67 5.91
C ILE A 153 8.12 -11.35 6.63
N ALA A 154 8.06 -10.19 7.29
CA ALA A 154 6.83 -9.70 7.87
C ALA A 154 6.68 -8.18 7.82
N TYR A 155 5.43 -7.76 7.63
CA TYR A 155 4.98 -6.38 7.70
C TYR A 155 3.96 -6.24 8.83
N GLN A 156 4.27 -5.40 9.81
CA GLN A 156 3.37 -5.05 10.89
C GLN A 156 3.06 -3.55 10.83
N TRP A 157 1.91 -3.23 10.23
CA TRP A 157 1.41 -1.86 10.15
C TRP A 157 0.72 -1.45 11.45
N SER A 158 0.81 -0.17 11.79
CA SER A 158 0.08 0.43 12.89
C SER A 158 -0.22 1.90 12.61
N ARG A 159 -1.20 2.47 13.32
CA ARG A 159 -1.58 3.89 13.20
C ARG A 159 -1.86 4.31 11.75
N ALA A 160 -2.39 3.39 10.95
CA ALA A 160 -2.71 3.65 9.56
C ALA A 160 -3.84 4.67 9.47
N ARG A 161 -3.65 5.70 8.64
CA ARG A 161 -4.62 6.77 8.41
C ARG A 161 -4.77 7.04 6.92
N PHE A 162 -6.01 7.25 6.51
CA PHE A 162 -6.40 7.57 5.15
C PHE A 162 -7.10 8.92 5.15
N VAL A 163 -6.71 9.82 4.24
CA VAL A 163 -7.48 11.05 4.02
C VAL A 163 -8.73 10.68 3.25
N VAL A 164 -9.90 10.97 3.80
CA VAL A 164 -11.21 10.69 3.22
C VAL A 164 -12.05 11.96 3.33
N SER A 165 -11.98 12.78 2.29
CA SER A 165 -12.78 13.99 2.09
C SER A 165 -13.45 13.93 0.71
N ALA A 166 -14.18 14.99 0.32
CA ALA A 166 -14.73 15.11 -1.03
C ALA A 166 -13.62 15.11 -2.11
N ASP A 167 -12.48 15.71 -1.79
CA ASP A 167 -11.36 15.97 -2.71
C ASP A 167 -10.29 14.88 -2.65
N ALA A 168 -10.22 14.12 -1.55
CA ALA A 168 -9.32 12.97 -1.40
C ALA A 168 -10.09 11.79 -0.83
N GLN A 169 -10.56 10.89 -1.69
CA GLN A 169 -11.42 9.76 -1.29
C GLN A 169 -10.60 8.51 -0.96
N GLY A 170 -9.79 8.60 0.09
CA GLY A 170 -8.88 7.53 0.50
C GLY A 170 -7.65 7.41 -0.39
N THR A 171 -7.28 8.47 -1.11
CA THR A 171 -6.17 8.49 -2.08
C THR A 171 -4.82 8.92 -1.50
N GLN A 172 -4.81 9.37 -0.24
CA GLN A 172 -3.59 9.60 0.53
C GLN A 172 -3.60 8.70 1.75
N PHE A 173 -2.47 8.06 2.02
CA PHE A 173 -2.27 7.08 3.08
C PHE A 173 -1.01 7.41 3.88
N GLU A 174 -1.01 7.10 5.17
CA GLU A 174 0.23 6.92 5.91
C GLU A 174 0.06 5.97 7.07
N ALA A 175 1.16 5.39 7.54
CA ALA A 175 1.20 4.46 8.65
C ALA A 175 2.60 4.36 9.24
N ASP A 176 2.69 3.75 10.41
CA ASP A 176 3.97 3.25 10.92
C ASP A 176 4.09 1.77 10.55
N LEU A 177 5.27 1.36 10.10
CA LEU A 177 5.59 -0.01 9.70
C LEU A 177 6.74 -0.53 10.56
N GLU A 178 6.54 -1.67 11.22
CA GLU A 178 7.63 -2.53 11.65
C GLU A 178 7.85 -3.62 10.59
N TYR A 179 9.02 -3.59 9.95
CA TYR A 179 9.43 -4.55 8.94
C TYR A 179 10.45 -5.52 9.54
N THR A 180 10.23 -6.82 9.34
CA THR A 180 11.17 -7.87 9.74
C THR A 180 11.56 -8.68 8.51
N ARG A 181 12.85 -8.96 8.37
CA ARG A 181 13.38 -9.89 7.37
C ARG A 181 14.57 -10.66 7.93
N ASP A 182 14.53 -11.98 7.88
CA ASP A 182 15.69 -12.85 8.17
C ASP A 182 16.38 -12.56 9.52
N GLY A 183 15.58 -12.16 10.52
CA GLY A 183 16.04 -11.85 11.87
C GLY A 183 16.50 -10.41 12.11
N CYS A 184 16.56 -9.55 11.08
CA CYS A 184 16.63 -8.10 11.30
C CYS A 184 15.23 -7.48 11.43
N THR A 185 15.16 -6.33 12.10
CA THR A 185 13.95 -5.51 12.21
C THR A 185 14.30 -4.04 12.03
N ALA A 186 13.46 -3.31 11.31
CA ALA A 186 13.49 -1.87 11.19
C ALA A 186 12.08 -1.30 11.29
N SER A 187 11.99 -0.05 11.71
CA SER A 187 10.74 0.71 11.78
C SER A 187 10.78 1.88 10.81
N TYR A 188 9.66 2.11 10.15
CA TYR A 188 9.48 3.13 9.13
C TYR A 188 8.23 3.94 9.39
N HIS A 189 8.27 5.20 8.98
CA HIS A 189 7.09 5.98 8.69
C HIS A 189 6.81 5.88 7.19
N ALA A 190 5.62 5.47 6.81
CA ALA A 190 5.24 5.22 5.42
C ALA A 190 4.21 6.24 4.97
N VAL A 191 4.42 6.83 3.79
CA VAL A 191 3.50 7.82 3.19
C VAL A 191 3.19 7.39 1.76
N GLY A 192 1.90 7.31 1.43
CA GLY A 192 1.40 6.71 0.20
C GLY A 192 0.49 7.61 -0.61
N LEU A 193 0.68 7.57 -1.92
CA LEU A 193 -0.12 8.27 -2.93
C LEU A 193 -0.83 7.27 -3.85
N TYR A 194 -2.12 7.48 -4.10
CA TYR A 194 -2.85 6.83 -5.17
C TYR A 194 -3.14 7.81 -6.33
N PRO A 195 -3.09 7.33 -7.59
CA PRO A 195 -2.60 6.01 -8.00
C PRO A 195 -1.06 5.96 -7.98
N ALA A 196 -0.50 4.74 -7.95
CA ALA A 196 0.91 4.53 -8.24
C ALA A 196 1.19 4.90 -9.70
N VAL A 197 2.04 5.91 -9.91
CA VAL A 197 2.46 6.42 -11.22
C VAL A 197 3.97 6.39 -11.29
N SER A 198 4.51 5.78 -12.34
CA SER A 198 5.95 5.80 -12.59
C SER A 198 6.42 7.18 -13.05
N CYS A 199 7.62 7.58 -12.65
CA CYS A 199 8.22 8.83 -13.11
C CYS A 199 9.74 8.74 -13.24
N GLU A 200 10.28 9.58 -14.10
CA GLU A 200 11.69 9.93 -14.25
C GLU A 200 11.93 11.41 -13.85
N SER A 201 10.88 12.24 -13.80
CA SER A 201 10.97 13.65 -13.40
C SER A 201 9.65 14.18 -12.81
N ASP A 202 9.72 15.29 -12.06
CA ASP A 202 8.54 15.92 -11.43
C ASP A 202 7.45 16.31 -12.43
N ALA A 203 7.82 16.65 -13.67
CA ALA A 203 6.88 17.04 -14.72
C ALA A 203 5.89 15.93 -15.11
N GLU A 204 6.24 14.67 -14.85
CA GLU A 204 5.36 13.53 -15.13
C GLU A 204 4.36 13.28 -14.00
N CYS A 205 4.65 13.78 -12.80
CA CYS A 205 3.75 13.71 -11.65
C CYS A 205 2.67 14.79 -11.69
N ASP A 206 2.96 15.94 -12.32
CA ASP A 206 2.04 17.05 -12.57
C ASP A 206 1.26 16.93 -13.92
N ASP A 207 1.28 15.75 -14.56
CA ASP A 207 0.51 15.52 -15.79
C ASP A 207 -0.96 15.18 -15.47
N ASP A 208 -1.89 15.97 -16.02
CA ASP A 208 -3.34 15.84 -15.84
C ASP A 208 -3.94 14.50 -16.33
N LYS A 209 -3.16 13.68 -17.03
CA LYS A 209 -3.58 12.37 -17.58
C LYS A 209 -3.12 11.18 -16.75
N ASN A 210 -2.27 11.38 -15.74
CA ASN A 210 -1.74 10.27 -14.94
C ASN A 210 -2.74 9.76 -13.88
N GLY A 211 -3.80 10.53 -13.60
CA GLY A 211 -4.88 10.17 -12.67
C GLY A 211 -4.63 10.56 -11.21
N ILE A 212 -3.50 11.20 -10.90
CA ILE A 212 -3.25 11.87 -9.62
C ILE A 212 -4.19 13.09 -9.54
N ASN A 213 -4.68 13.40 -8.34
CA ASN A 213 -5.46 14.62 -8.15
C ASN A 213 -4.52 15.84 -8.36
N PRO A 214 -4.82 16.75 -9.30
CA PRO A 214 -3.96 17.90 -9.59
C PRO A 214 -3.81 18.87 -8.40
N ASP A 215 -4.66 18.78 -7.39
CA ASP A 215 -4.54 19.61 -6.18
C ASP A 215 -3.52 19.04 -5.17
N PHE A 216 -2.95 17.85 -5.42
CA PHE A 216 -1.99 17.23 -4.51
C PHE A 216 -0.58 17.74 -4.78
N ALA A 217 0.11 18.15 -3.71
CA ALA A 217 1.54 18.40 -3.77
C ALA A 217 2.29 17.08 -3.98
N VAL A 218 2.89 16.91 -5.15
CA VAL A 218 3.59 15.68 -5.55
C VAL A 218 4.97 15.97 -6.13
N ARG A 219 5.86 14.99 -6.00
CA ARG A 219 7.19 15.00 -6.61
C ARG A 219 7.56 13.62 -7.12
N CYS A 220 8.52 13.56 -8.03
CA CYS A 220 9.11 12.29 -8.40
C CYS A 220 10.14 11.85 -7.35
N ASN A 221 9.97 10.66 -6.78
CA ASN A 221 11.08 9.98 -6.13
C ASN A 221 11.83 9.17 -7.20
N THR A 222 12.98 9.67 -7.64
CA THR A 222 13.79 9.05 -8.69
C THR A 222 14.48 7.75 -8.27
N GLU A 223 14.62 7.49 -6.97
CA GLU A 223 15.17 6.23 -6.46
C GLU A 223 14.13 5.11 -6.61
N LEU A 224 12.87 5.42 -6.30
CA LEU A 224 11.73 4.51 -6.49
C LEU A 224 11.21 4.49 -7.93
N GLY A 225 11.46 5.55 -8.71
CA GLY A 225 10.86 5.77 -10.02
C GLY A 225 9.34 5.97 -9.94
N LEU A 226 8.85 6.58 -8.85
CA LEU A 226 7.42 6.73 -8.56
C LEU A 226 7.08 8.16 -8.10
N CYS A 227 5.90 8.63 -8.50
CA CYS A 227 5.32 9.86 -7.96
C CYS A 227 4.87 9.64 -6.51
N VAL A 228 5.31 10.51 -5.61
CA VAL A 228 5.03 10.46 -4.16
C VAL A 228 4.52 11.82 -3.67
N LEU A 229 3.90 11.85 -2.49
CA LEU A 229 3.46 13.10 -1.86
C LEU A 229 4.67 13.95 -1.44
N ASP A 230 4.57 15.26 -1.64
CA ASP A 230 5.57 16.24 -1.19
C ASP A 230 5.09 16.99 0.07
N GLY A 231 4.81 16.24 1.14
CA GLY A 231 4.40 16.83 2.41
C GLY A 231 3.64 15.88 3.35
N PRO A 232 3.34 16.34 4.58
CA PRO A 232 2.50 15.60 5.51
C PRO A 232 1.04 15.61 5.04
N LEU A 233 0.27 14.59 5.43
CA LEU A 233 -1.14 14.53 5.03
C LEU A 233 -2.00 15.51 5.86
N PRO A 234 -3.08 16.05 5.25
CA PRO A 234 -3.35 15.97 3.82
C PRO A 234 -2.41 16.89 3.02
N ALA A 235 -1.78 16.35 1.98
CA ALA A 235 -0.82 17.06 1.14
C ALA A 235 -1.55 17.64 -0.06
N TYR A 236 -1.87 18.93 0.02
CA TYR A 236 -2.42 19.74 -1.06
C TYR A 236 -1.45 20.88 -1.41
N GLU A 237 -1.52 21.40 -2.63
CA GLU A 237 -0.80 22.62 -3.06
C GLU A 237 -1.36 23.93 -2.49
#